data_AF-A0A1L9QVZ0-F1
#
_entry.id   AF-A0A1L9QVZ0-F1
#
_cell.length_a   1.000
_cell.length_b   1.000
_cell.length_c   1.000
_cell.angle_alpha   90.00
_cell.angle_beta   90.00
_cell.angle_gamma   90.00
#
_symmetry.space_group_name_H-M   'P 1'
#
loop_
_entity.id
_entity.type
_entity.pdbx_description
1 polymer ?
#
loop_
_entity_poly.entity_id
_entity_poly.type
_entity_poly.pdbx_seq_one_letter_code
_entity_poly.pdbx_strand_id
1 'polypeptide(L)'
;MKSHESFSNTLDRANGIHLEIWEPSLIVLPIPERTLPESISFGLWLKLTNQTVKPWKIDADKIIIPELITSDGKILERGLNTDHQKNEANTPYKGDNLVNRVVYSISSLIDDIARRGISWVSPKTAIFISIAAKVCWEKDLLQLQLLTNRCQALNSSCFDALKLGNYQLRFIYESSSNQTKYQPKEGILQLRNVKQRKGDRLTTPFVNLRLVETKPNDKAIEVDGIRFETTLPETVIRLPKKDNGIETSVPIGIRITNNSNTDFYFNFYNTLIPELITLNGEIIKKDYTSDFLKRMLLSDILLAVQGKSIDFFPNAKLLCKKNGKLKLKIAAGDGGDWSFNNLKAGRYWLRLTYKNKSVETRVEDRNAKKIILFKKLWRGMVLGSLVALDL
;
A
#
# COMPACT_ATOMS: atom_id res chain seq x y z
N MET A 1 12.66 -20.75 -17.83
CA MET A 1 12.34 -19.95 -16.64
C MET A 1 13.10 -20.56 -15.47
N LYS A 2 14.29 -20.05 -15.14
CA LYS A 2 15.05 -20.55 -13.98
C LYS A 2 14.23 -20.19 -12.74
N SER A 3 13.83 -21.19 -11.97
CA SER A 3 13.18 -20.98 -10.68
C SER A 3 14.05 -20.00 -9.88
N HIS A 4 13.49 -18.85 -9.52
CA HIS A 4 14.11 -17.95 -8.57
C HIS A 4 14.61 -18.77 -7.39
N GLU A 5 15.92 -18.82 -7.19
CA GLU A 5 16.48 -19.36 -5.94
C GLU A 5 15.81 -18.59 -4.82
N SER A 6 14.96 -19.30 -4.07
CA SER A 6 14.36 -18.75 -2.87
C SER A 6 15.51 -18.55 -1.91
N PHE A 7 16.00 -17.32 -1.79
CA PHE A 7 16.77 -16.92 -0.62
C PHE A 7 16.01 -17.45 0.59
N SER A 8 16.67 -18.28 1.40
CA SER A 8 15.99 -18.92 2.51
C SER A 8 15.44 -17.81 3.40
N ASN A 9 14.11 -17.67 3.41
CA ASN A 9 13.40 -16.76 4.31
C ASN A 9 13.42 -17.36 5.72
N THR A 10 14.61 -17.62 6.25
CA THR A 10 14.79 -17.93 7.66
C THR A 10 14.38 -16.69 8.42
N LEU A 11 13.17 -16.74 8.97
CA LEU A 11 12.66 -15.74 9.90
C LEU A 11 13.69 -15.59 11.03
N ASP A 12 14.41 -14.47 11.03
CA ASP A 12 15.30 -14.16 12.14
C ASP A 12 14.44 -13.75 13.34
N ARG A 13 14.26 -14.71 14.26
CA ARG A 13 13.51 -14.51 15.50
C ARG A 13 14.49 -14.13 16.60
N ALA A 14 14.75 -12.84 16.75
CA ALA A 14 15.50 -12.40 17.93
C ALA A 14 14.57 -12.38 19.15
N ASN A 15 14.82 -13.28 20.09
CA ASN A 15 14.21 -13.28 21.42
C ASN A 15 12.67 -13.26 21.43
N GLY A 16 12.02 -13.92 20.46
CA GLY A 16 10.55 -13.99 20.37
C GLY A 16 9.87 -12.72 19.85
N ILE A 17 10.63 -11.77 19.33
CA ILE A 17 10.10 -10.65 18.53
C ILE A 17 10.28 -11.00 17.04
N HIS A 18 9.24 -10.74 16.26
CA HIS A 18 9.22 -11.02 14.83
C HIS A 18 8.82 -9.78 14.05
N LEU A 19 9.53 -9.47 12.97
CA LEU A 19 9.26 -8.36 12.07
C LEU A 19 9.10 -8.90 10.65
N GLU A 20 8.02 -8.55 9.97
CA GLU A 20 7.77 -8.94 8.58
C GLU A 20 7.15 -7.79 7.78
N ILE A 21 7.42 -7.74 6.48
CA ILE A 21 6.59 -6.98 5.55
C ILE A 21 5.28 -7.75 5.44
N TRP A 22 4.23 -7.20 6.03
CA TRP A 22 2.93 -7.86 6.11
C TRP A 22 2.37 -8.11 4.71
N GLU A 23 2.38 -7.08 3.85
CA GLU A 23 1.85 -7.11 2.50
C GLU A 23 2.51 -6.02 1.63
N PRO A 24 2.77 -6.27 0.33
CA PRO A 24 2.58 -7.51 -0.44
C PRO A 24 3.87 -8.35 -0.59
N SER A 25 3.78 -9.59 -1.08
CA SER A 25 4.97 -10.45 -1.33
C SER A 25 5.73 -10.12 -2.62
N LEU A 26 5.05 -9.44 -3.55
CA LEU A 26 5.56 -8.97 -4.83
C LEU A 26 5.00 -7.56 -5.03
N ILE A 27 5.87 -6.61 -5.35
CA ILE A 27 5.53 -5.23 -5.67
C ILE A 27 5.95 -5.00 -7.11
N VAL A 28 5.02 -4.60 -7.98
CA VAL A 28 5.28 -4.27 -9.37
C VAL A 28 4.89 -2.83 -9.60
N LEU A 29 5.88 -2.01 -9.95
CA LEU A 29 5.71 -0.59 -10.18
C LEU A 29 6.08 -0.28 -11.63
N PRO A 30 5.21 0.38 -12.39
CA PRO A 30 5.67 1.00 -13.63
C PRO A 30 6.70 2.08 -13.32
N ILE A 31 7.65 2.32 -14.22
CA ILE A 31 8.48 3.52 -14.15
C ILE A 31 7.59 4.72 -14.54
N PRO A 32 7.55 5.79 -13.73
CA PRO A 32 6.78 6.99 -14.07
C PRO A 32 7.30 7.62 -15.36
N GLU A 33 6.42 8.21 -16.16
CA GLU A 33 6.84 8.93 -17.36
C GLU A 33 7.61 10.20 -16.97
N ARG A 34 8.72 10.50 -17.65
CA ARG A 34 9.56 11.70 -17.36
C ARG A 34 8.83 13.01 -17.64
N THR A 35 7.87 12.98 -18.54
CA THR A 35 7.13 14.15 -19.03
C THR A 35 6.11 14.67 -18.04
N LEU A 36 5.74 13.86 -17.06
CA LEU A 36 4.78 14.21 -16.03
C LEU A 36 5.53 14.33 -14.70
N PRO A 37 5.09 15.20 -13.77
CA PRO A 37 5.59 15.24 -12.39
C PRO A 37 5.15 13.99 -11.60
N GLU A 38 5.17 12.83 -12.26
CA GLU A 38 4.65 11.58 -11.79
C GLU A 38 5.57 11.01 -10.75
N SER A 39 5.06 11.03 -9.53
CA SER A 39 5.53 10.15 -8.50
C SER A 39 4.50 9.07 -8.24
N ILE A 40 4.98 7.85 -8.17
CA ILE A 40 4.17 6.69 -7.87
C ILE A 40 4.28 6.42 -6.38
N SER A 41 3.22 6.80 -5.65
CA SER A 41 3.14 6.57 -4.22
C SER A 41 2.45 5.24 -3.91
N PHE A 42 2.98 4.49 -2.95
CA PHE A 42 2.38 3.26 -2.46
C PHE A 42 2.65 3.07 -0.97
N GLY A 43 1.79 2.29 -0.31
CA GLY A 43 1.91 2.00 1.11
C GLY A 43 2.44 0.60 1.36
N LEU A 44 3.44 0.48 2.21
CA LEU A 44 3.93 -0.77 2.77
C LEU A 44 3.53 -0.88 4.24
N TRP A 45 3.24 -2.09 4.68
CA TRP A 45 2.89 -2.35 6.07
C TRP A 45 3.89 -3.33 6.65
N LEU A 46 4.57 -2.92 7.73
CA LEU A 46 5.36 -3.84 8.54
C LEU A 46 4.49 -4.35 9.68
N LYS A 47 4.51 -5.65 9.90
CA LYS A 47 3.91 -6.27 11.07
C LYS A 47 5.02 -6.67 12.03
N LEU A 48 4.89 -6.16 13.25
CA LEU A 48 5.78 -6.48 14.34
C LEU A 48 4.99 -7.28 15.37
N THR A 49 5.39 -8.52 15.60
CA THR A 49 4.73 -9.45 16.52
C THR A 49 5.61 -9.70 17.73
N ASN A 50 5.07 -9.48 18.92
CA ASN A 50 5.72 -9.82 20.18
C ASN A 50 5.17 -11.14 20.69
N GLN A 51 5.94 -12.23 20.53
CA GLN A 51 5.56 -13.55 21.04
C GLN A 51 6.07 -13.81 22.46
N THR A 52 6.73 -12.84 23.09
CA THR A 52 7.24 -12.99 24.45
C THR A 52 6.14 -12.80 25.49
N VAL A 53 6.50 -12.99 26.76
CA VAL A 53 5.63 -12.71 27.93
C VAL A 53 5.79 -11.29 28.46
N LYS A 54 6.72 -10.49 27.91
CA LYS A 54 7.01 -9.12 28.35
C LYS A 54 6.66 -8.12 27.25
N PRO A 55 6.15 -6.93 27.58
CA PRO A 55 5.96 -5.90 26.58
C PRO A 55 7.31 -5.51 25.97
N TRP A 56 7.31 -5.22 24.67
CA TRP A 56 8.50 -4.82 23.93
C TRP A 56 8.40 -3.36 23.51
N LYS A 57 9.42 -2.56 23.85
CA LYS A 57 9.44 -1.14 23.52
C LYS A 57 9.89 -0.93 22.08
N ILE A 58 9.01 -0.35 21.28
CA ILE A 58 9.38 0.30 20.02
C ILE A 58 9.74 1.73 20.35
N ASP A 59 10.90 2.12 19.89
CA ASP A 59 11.30 3.50 19.94
C ASP A 59 10.92 4.13 18.60
N ALA A 60 10.06 5.15 18.66
CA ALA A 60 9.53 5.81 17.47
C ALA A 60 10.62 6.60 16.74
N ASP A 61 11.70 6.97 17.44
CA ASP A 61 12.86 7.68 16.88
C ASP A 61 13.86 6.71 16.22
N LYS A 62 13.63 5.40 16.33
CA LYS A 62 14.52 4.39 15.74
C LYS A 62 14.31 4.22 14.25
N ILE A 63 15.44 3.93 13.63
CA ILE A 63 15.58 3.85 12.19
C ILE A 63 15.09 2.48 11.74
N ILE A 64 13.90 2.45 11.14
CA ILE A 64 13.58 1.40 10.18
C ILE A 64 14.46 1.67 8.96
N ILE A 65 15.51 0.88 8.81
CA ILE A 65 16.49 1.00 7.73
C ILE A 65 16.01 0.11 6.58
N PRO A 66 15.59 0.68 5.44
CA PRO A 66 15.35 -0.12 4.26
C PRO A 66 16.67 -0.58 3.68
N GLU A 67 16.65 -1.78 3.11
CA GLU A 67 17.75 -2.31 2.32
C GLU A 67 17.19 -2.81 0.99
N LEU A 68 17.82 -2.40 -0.10
CA LEU A 68 17.43 -2.74 -1.44
C LEU A 68 18.59 -3.47 -2.12
N ILE A 69 18.31 -4.66 -2.66
CA ILE A 69 19.29 -5.51 -3.31
C ILE A 69 18.89 -5.69 -4.78
N THR A 70 19.85 -5.61 -5.69
CA THR A 70 19.66 -5.89 -7.13
C THR A 70 19.59 -7.39 -7.40
N SER A 71 19.16 -7.79 -8.60
CA SER A 71 19.02 -9.21 -8.98
C SER A 71 20.33 -10.01 -8.95
N ASP A 72 21.49 -9.36 -9.01
CA ASP A 72 22.83 -9.96 -8.89
C ASP A 72 23.34 -10.02 -7.44
N GLY A 73 22.51 -9.63 -6.46
CA GLY A 73 22.84 -9.69 -5.03
C GLY A 73 23.60 -8.48 -4.48
N LYS A 74 23.82 -7.43 -5.28
CA LYS A 74 24.47 -6.20 -4.81
C LYS A 74 23.51 -5.36 -3.97
N ILE A 75 23.94 -4.99 -2.75
CA ILE A 75 23.22 -4.03 -1.91
C ILE A 75 23.40 -2.63 -2.50
N LEU A 76 22.30 -1.93 -2.75
CA LEU A 76 22.33 -0.54 -3.18
C LEU A 76 22.60 0.38 -1.99
N GLU A 77 23.52 1.32 -2.20
CA GLU A 77 23.81 2.35 -1.20
C GLU A 77 22.61 3.28 -1.05
N ARG A 78 22.27 3.54 0.20
CA ARG A 78 21.19 4.45 0.56
C ARG A 78 21.73 5.86 0.65
N GLY A 79 21.19 6.77 -0.15
CA GLY A 79 21.38 8.20 0.01
C GLY A 79 20.52 8.74 1.16
N LEU A 80 21.09 9.66 1.94
CA LEU A 80 20.33 10.52 2.85
C LEU A 80 19.99 11.80 2.09
N ASN A 81 18.71 12.00 1.76
CA ASN A 81 18.31 13.20 1.04
C ASN A 81 18.18 14.37 2.05
N THR A 82 19.25 15.15 2.20
CA THR A 82 19.28 16.32 3.09
C THR A 82 18.58 17.55 2.50
N ASP A 83 18.44 17.62 1.18
CA ASP A 83 17.90 18.80 0.48
C ASP A 83 16.37 18.86 0.55
N HIS A 84 15.69 17.71 0.45
CA HIS A 84 14.23 17.66 0.49
C HIS A 84 13.64 18.06 1.85
N GLN A 85 14.42 17.93 2.93
CA GLN A 85 13.99 18.23 4.31
C GLN A 85 13.66 19.70 4.53
N LYS A 86 14.26 20.62 3.76
CA LYS A 86 14.06 22.07 3.93
C LYS A 86 12.76 22.58 3.31
N ASN A 87 12.23 21.90 2.30
CA ASN A 87 11.11 22.41 1.50
C ASN A 87 9.73 21.89 1.95
N GLU A 88 9.63 20.67 2.48
CA GLU A 88 8.33 20.08 2.88
C GLU A 88 7.85 20.51 4.29
N ALA A 89 8.75 21.00 5.15
CA ALA A 89 8.39 21.45 6.50
C ALA A 89 7.42 22.65 6.52
N ASN A 90 7.19 23.31 5.37
CA ASN A 90 6.41 24.55 5.27
C ASN A 90 5.06 24.42 4.55
N THR A 91 4.63 23.22 4.13
CA THR A 91 3.29 23.04 3.54
C THR A 91 2.25 22.65 4.60
N PRO A 92 1.36 23.57 5.04
CA PRO A 92 0.34 23.25 6.03
C PRO A 92 -0.67 22.24 5.47
N TYR A 93 -0.87 21.14 6.20
CA TYR A 93 -1.87 20.12 5.89
C TYR A 93 -3.28 20.72 6.01
N LYS A 94 -3.87 21.17 4.90
CA LYS A 94 -5.22 21.75 4.86
C LYS A 94 -6.27 20.70 4.51
N GLY A 95 -7.09 20.29 5.49
CA GLY A 95 -8.33 19.57 5.20
C GLY A 95 -8.98 18.84 6.38
N ASP A 96 -9.64 19.58 7.27
CA ASP A 96 -10.44 19.02 8.38
C ASP A 96 -11.93 18.99 8.06
N ASN A 97 -12.55 17.82 8.25
CA ASN A 97 -14.01 17.61 8.22
C ASN A 97 -14.42 16.85 9.50
N LEU A 98 -15.57 17.20 10.09
CA LEU A 98 -16.00 16.76 11.43
C LEU A 98 -16.13 15.23 11.62
N VAL A 99 -16.41 14.47 10.55
CA VAL A 99 -16.46 12.99 10.59
C VAL A 99 -15.06 12.38 10.63
N ASN A 100 -14.08 13.02 10.01
CA ASN A 100 -12.68 12.68 10.23
C ASN A 100 -12.32 12.93 11.69
N ARG A 101 -12.88 13.93 12.38
CA ARG A 101 -12.58 14.18 13.79
C ARG A 101 -12.88 12.99 14.72
N VAL A 102 -13.82 12.09 14.42
CA VAL A 102 -14.14 10.91 15.26
C VAL A 102 -13.31 9.67 14.91
N VAL A 103 -13.05 9.42 13.63
CA VAL A 103 -12.05 8.38 13.22
C VAL A 103 -10.65 8.81 13.62
N TYR A 104 -10.34 10.10 13.51
CA TYR A 104 -9.20 10.76 14.12
C TYR A 104 -9.34 10.87 15.63
N SER A 105 -10.46 10.63 16.31
CA SER A 105 -10.49 10.59 17.78
C SER A 105 -9.98 9.24 18.30
N ILE A 106 -10.26 8.15 17.60
CA ILE A 106 -9.69 6.82 17.91
C ILE A 106 -8.26 6.73 17.39
N SER A 107 -7.98 7.24 16.18
CA SER A 107 -6.61 7.32 15.68
C SER A 107 -5.81 8.37 16.44
N SER A 108 -6.38 9.48 16.94
CA SER A 108 -5.66 10.44 17.79
C SER A 108 -5.55 10.00 19.24
N LEU A 109 -6.36 9.08 19.75
CA LEU A 109 -6.05 8.41 21.02
C LEU A 109 -4.82 7.51 20.83
N ILE A 110 -4.74 6.82 19.68
CA ILE A 110 -3.55 6.06 19.26
C ILE A 110 -2.37 6.99 18.93
N ASP A 111 -2.62 8.18 18.34
CA ASP A 111 -1.59 9.17 18.02
C ASP A 111 -1.18 10.00 19.24
N ASP A 112 -2.00 10.18 20.28
CA ASP A 112 -1.60 10.80 21.56
C ASP A 112 -0.79 9.81 22.39
N ILE A 113 -1.12 8.52 22.32
CA ILE A 113 -0.26 7.44 22.85
C ILE A 113 1.05 7.37 22.03
N ALA A 114 1.02 7.61 20.72
CA ALA A 114 2.20 7.66 19.86
C ALA A 114 3.03 8.96 20.00
N ARG A 115 2.39 10.11 20.26
CA ARG A 115 3.03 11.42 20.53
C ARG A 115 3.85 11.41 21.80
N ARG A 116 3.57 10.48 22.73
CA ARG A 116 4.41 10.22 23.89
C ARG A 116 5.69 9.41 23.56
N GLY A 117 6.01 9.22 22.28
CA GLY A 117 7.31 8.70 21.81
C GLY A 117 7.59 7.23 22.14
N ILE A 118 6.61 6.51 22.69
CA ILE A 118 6.81 5.14 23.15
C ILE A 118 5.61 4.28 22.74
N SER A 119 5.79 3.51 21.66
CA SER A 119 4.86 2.45 21.31
C SER A 119 5.33 1.14 21.95
N TRP A 120 4.60 0.63 22.93
CA TRP A 120 4.83 -0.73 23.44
C TRP A 120 4.03 -1.74 22.64
N VAL A 121 4.65 -2.86 22.28
CA VAL A 121 3.93 -4.05 21.78
C VAL A 121 3.67 -4.96 22.96
N SER A 122 2.40 -5.12 23.31
CA SER A 122 1.99 -6.03 24.39
C SER A 122 2.43 -7.48 24.13
N PRO A 123 2.59 -8.29 25.19
CA PRO A 123 2.83 -9.72 25.05
C PRO A 123 1.76 -10.38 24.17
N LYS A 124 2.19 -11.29 23.29
CA LYS A 124 1.32 -12.07 22.40
C LYS A 124 0.47 -11.23 21.44
N THR A 125 0.79 -9.97 21.22
CA THR A 125 0.11 -9.11 20.24
C THR A 125 1.01 -8.76 19.07
N ALA A 126 0.41 -8.14 18.06
CA ALA A 126 1.11 -7.54 16.95
C ALA A 126 0.65 -6.10 16.75
N ILE A 127 1.54 -5.28 16.22
CA ILE A 127 1.19 -3.96 15.71
C ILE A 127 1.57 -3.84 14.23
N PHE A 128 0.99 -2.86 13.56
CA PHE A 128 1.29 -2.54 12.17
C PHE A 128 1.91 -1.14 12.07
N ILE A 129 2.98 -1.05 11.30
CA ILE A 129 3.71 0.19 11.00
C ILE A 129 3.53 0.45 9.51
N SER A 130 2.94 1.59 9.17
CA SER A 130 2.80 2.02 7.77
C SER A 130 4.05 2.77 7.33
N ILE A 131 4.55 2.42 6.15
CA ILE A 131 5.66 3.08 5.47
C ILE A 131 5.12 3.59 4.14
N ALA A 132 5.16 4.91 3.94
CA ALA A 132 4.86 5.48 2.65
C ALA A 132 6.11 5.35 1.77
N ALA A 133 5.92 4.91 0.54
CA ALA A 133 6.95 4.74 -0.45
C ALA A 133 6.58 5.52 -1.71
N LYS A 134 7.58 6.03 -2.40
CA LYS A 134 7.40 6.82 -3.61
C LYS A 134 8.50 6.48 -4.61
N VAL A 135 8.12 6.20 -5.87
CA VAL A 135 9.06 6.13 -6.99
C VAL A 135 8.90 7.38 -7.85
N CYS A 136 9.98 8.10 -8.10
CA CYS A 136 9.96 9.35 -8.86
C CYS A 136 11.28 9.61 -9.59
N TRP A 137 11.24 10.49 -10.58
CA TRP A 137 12.44 11.07 -11.18
C TRP A 137 12.88 12.31 -10.40
N GLU A 138 14.14 12.37 -10.01
CA GLU A 138 14.78 13.56 -9.46
C GLU A 138 16.18 13.72 -10.08
N LYS A 139 16.48 14.89 -10.65
CA LYS A 139 17.77 15.18 -11.32
C LYS A 139 18.18 14.08 -12.32
N ASP A 140 17.24 13.65 -13.18
CA ASP A 140 17.39 12.57 -14.17
C ASP A 140 17.67 11.16 -13.61
N LEU A 141 17.61 10.98 -12.29
CA LEU A 141 17.75 9.70 -11.62
C LEU A 141 16.38 9.19 -11.19
N LEU A 142 16.11 7.92 -11.48
CA LEU A 142 14.95 7.24 -10.91
C LEU A 142 15.26 6.87 -9.48
N GLN A 143 14.40 7.29 -8.57
CA GLN A 143 14.57 7.12 -7.13
C GLN A 143 13.45 6.30 -6.52
N LEU A 144 13.78 5.53 -5.48
CA LEU A 144 12.81 5.01 -4.51
C LEU A 144 13.03 5.75 -3.19
N GLN A 145 12.05 6.55 -2.82
CA GLN A 145 11.99 7.28 -1.56
C GLN A 145 11.09 6.53 -0.58
N LEU A 146 11.56 6.31 0.64
CA LEU A 146 10.82 5.66 1.72
C LEU A 146 10.66 6.63 2.89
N LEU A 147 9.41 6.94 3.20
CA LEU A 147 8.98 7.89 4.22
C LEU A 147 8.44 7.11 5.42
N THR A 148 9.20 7.11 6.51
CA THR A 148 8.80 6.50 7.78
C THR A 148 7.99 7.51 8.60
N ASN A 149 6.69 7.30 8.66
CA ASN A 149 5.68 8.32 8.95
C ASN A 149 5.47 8.67 10.45
N ARG A 150 6.50 8.66 11.31
CA ARG A 150 6.27 8.85 12.77
C ARG A 150 7.04 9.94 13.48
N CYS A 151 8.20 10.35 13.00
CA CYS A 151 8.93 11.45 13.62
C CYS A 151 9.51 12.32 12.50
N GLN A 152 8.94 13.53 12.35
CA GLN A 152 9.48 14.71 11.67
C GLN A 152 10.48 14.42 10.54
N ALA A 153 10.09 14.57 9.26
CA ALA A 153 10.87 14.86 8.03
C ALA A 153 12.36 14.43 7.85
N LEU A 154 12.99 13.72 8.79
CA LEU A 154 14.44 13.70 8.99
C LEU A 154 15.07 12.39 8.49
N ASN A 155 14.26 11.36 8.25
CA ASN A 155 14.75 10.04 7.87
C ASN A 155 14.06 9.52 6.59
N SER A 156 14.00 10.33 5.53
CA SER A 156 13.72 9.80 4.20
C SER A 156 14.94 9.00 3.73
N SER A 157 14.71 7.72 3.42
CA SER A 157 15.73 6.88 2.78
C SER A 157 15.53 6.96 1.27
N CYS A 158 16.58 7.27 0.52
CA CYS A 158 16.53 7.33 -0.93
C CYS A 158 17.47 6.28 -1.53
N PHE A 159 16.99 5.58 -2.57
CA PHE A 159 17.84 4.77 -3.44
C PHE A 159 17.84 5.41 -4.82
N ASP A 160 19.00 5.91 -5.25
CA ASP A 160 19.17 6.63 -6.50
C ASP A 160 19.55 5.71 -7.66
N ALA A 161 19.42 6.23 -8.88
CA ALA A 161 19.87 5.59 -10.12
C ALA A 161 19.27 4.18 -10.33
N LEU A 162 18.01 3.99 -9.93
CA LEU A 162 17.29 2.75 -10.17
C LEU A 162 17.11 2.52 -11.67
N LYS A 163 17.24 1.25 -12.07
CA LYS A 163 17.03 0.79 -13.45
C LYS A 163 15.81 -0.13 -13.53
N LEU A 164 15.32 -0.35 -14.74
CA LEU A 164 14.39 -1.44 -15.02
C LEU A 164 14.95 -2.77 -14.51
N GLY A 165 14.12 -3.57 -13.85
CA GLY A 165 14.54 -4.89 -13.39
C GLY A 165 13.93 -5.34 -12.07
N ASN A 166 14.54 -6.39 -11.53
CA ASN A 166 14.13 -7.03 -10.28
C ASN A 166 15.04 -6.59 -9.13
N TYR A 167 14.41 -6.29 -8.02
CA TYR A 167 15.04 -5.93 -6.76
C TYR A 167 14.42 -6.76 -5.63
N GLN A 168 15.13 -6.80 -4.51
CA GLN A 168 14.63 -7.35 -3.27
C GLN A 168 14.68 -6.26 -2.20
N LEU A 169 13.54 -5.98 -1.58
CA LEU A 169 13.38 -5.00 -0.52
C LEU A 169 13.22 -5.74 0.81
N ARG A 170 13.95 -5.29 1.83
CA ARG A 170 13.66 -5.65 3.23
C ARG A 170 13.82 -4.44 4.13
N PHE A 171 13.39 -4.60 5.37
CA PHE A 171 13.58 -3.61 6.42
C PHE A 171 14.35 -4.21 7.59
N ILE A 172 15.25 -3.42 8.13
CA ILE A 172 16.02 -3.71 9.31
C ILE A 172 15.53 -2.75 10.40
N TYR A 173 15.17 -3.30 11.55
CA TYR A 173 14.94 -2.52 12.75
C TYR A 173 16.13 -2.70 13.69
N GLU A 174 16.83 -1.61 13.96
CA GLU A 174 17.96 -1.60 14.89
C GLU A 174 17.55 -1.00 16.22
N SER A 175 17.55 -1.80 17.28
CA SER A 175 17.29 -1.31 18.62
C SER A 175 18.52 -0.58 19.17
N SER A 176 18.47 0.75 19.35
CA SER A 176 19.45 1.47 20.19
C SER A 176 19.55 0.79 21.57
N SER A 177 20.79 0.58 22.02
CA SER A 177 21.16 -0.21 23.21
C SER A 177 20.72 0.38 24.56
N ASN A 178 20.03 1.52 24.56
CA ASN A 178 19.73 2.30 25.76
C ASN A 178 18.26 2.15 26.19
N GLN A 179 17.69 0.94 26.14
CA GLN A 179 16.35 0.74 26.70
C GLN A 179 16.38 0.75 28.23
N THR A 180 15.70 1.72 28.83
CA THR A 180 15.32 1.70 30.25
C THR A 180 14.45 0.49 30.52
N LYS A 181 14.87 -0.42 31.41
CA LYS A 181 14.05 -1.60 31.78
C LYS A 181 12.84 -1.14 32.61
N TYR A 182 11.66 -1.64 32.25
CA TYR A 182 10.45 -1.53 33.06
C TYR A 182 10.48 -2.60 34.16
N GLN A 183 10.52 -2.18 35.43
CA GLN A 183 10.23 -3.05 36.56
C GLN A 183 8.99 -2.51 37.27
N PRO A 184 7.82 -3.18 37.16
CA PRO A 184 6.70 -2.84 38.00
C PRO A 184 7.05 -3.31 39.42
N LYS A 185 7.42 -2.37 40.29
CA LYS A 185 7.40 -2.58 41.74
C LYS A 185 6.13 -1.92 42.27
N GLU A 186 5.44 -2.67 43.13
CA GLU A 186 4.24 -2.31 43.88
C GLU A 186 4.10 -0.80 44.13
N GLY A 187 3.35 -0.11 43.26
CA GLY A 187 2.89 1.26 43.46
C GLY A 187 3.82 2.42 43.04
N ILE A 188 5.12 2.23 42.77
CA ILE A 188 6.01 3.37 42.40
C ILE A 188 6.92 3.02 41.22
N LEU A 189 6.82 3.82 40.16
CA LEU A 189 7.62 3.74 38.94
C LEU A 189 9.07 4.19 39.23
N GLN A 190 10.00 3.26 39.42
CA GLN A 190 11.43 3.55 39.40
C GLN A 190 12.08 3.05 38.10
N LEU A 191 12.65 3.97 37.32
CA LEU A 191 13.46 3.68 36.15
C LEU A 191 14.91 3.38 36.59
N ARG A 192 15.38 2.14 36.40
CA ARG A 192 16.80 1.80 36.56
C ARG A 192 17.48 1.65 35.20
N ASN A 193 18.64 2.30 35.06
CA ASN A 193 19.52 2.12 33.92
C ASN A 193 20.22 0.77 34.04
N VAL A 194 19.99 -0.11 33.07
CA VAL A 194 20.69 -1.41 32.99
C VAL A 194 21.51 -1.40 31.71
N LYS A 195 22.84 -1.59 31.81
CA LYS A 195 23.72 -1.79 30.66
C LYS A 195 23.22 -3.01 29.86
N GLN A 196 22.75 -2.78 28.65
CA GLN A 196 22.19 -3.82 27.80
C GLN A 196 23.26 -4.41 26.87
N ARG A 197 23.10 -5.69 26.52
CA ARG A 197 23.87 -6.35 25.46
C ARG A 197 23.58 -5.65 24.12
N LYS A 198 24.56 -5.66 23.21
CA LYS A 198 24.47 -5.14 21.83
C LYS A 198 23.08 -5.46 21.25
N GLY A 199 22.35 -4.43 20.83
CA GLY A 199 20.92 -4.52 20.54
C GLY A 199 20.61 -5.57 19.48
N ASP A 200 19.55 -6.33 19.70
CA ASP A 200 19.05 -7.29 18.72
C ASP A 200 18.63 -6.54 17.45
N ARG A 201 19.18 -6.97 16.30
CA ARG A 201 18.80 -6.50 14.98
C ARG A 201 17.66 -7.39 14.50
N LEU A 202 16.51 -6.79 14.18
CA LEU A 202 15.39 -7.51 13.57
C LEU A 202 15.39 -7.22 12.08
N THR A 203 15.20 -8.24 11.25
CA THR A 203 15.10 -8.06 9.79
C THR A 203 13.83 -8.70 9.26
N THR A 204 13.15 -8.02 8.34
CA THR A 204 12.08 -8.65 7.58
C THR A 204 12.67 -9.65 6.59
N PRO A 205 11.88 -10.66 6.17
CA PRO A 205 12.14 -11.37 4.92
C PRO A 205 12.20 -10.38 3.74
N PHE A 206 12.84 -10.80 2.67
CA PHE A 206 12.84 -10.05 1.41
C PHE A 206 11.48 -10.15 0.72
N VAL A 207 11.04 -9.04 0.12
CA VAL A 207 9.96 -9.01 -0.86
C VAL A 207 10.50 -8.60 -2.21
N ASN A 208 9.96 -9.19 -3.28
CA ASN A 208 10.39 -8.85 -4.62
C ASN A 208 9.76 -7.52 -5.03
N LEU A 209 10.60 -6.60 -5.52
CA LEU A 209 10.20 -5.34 -6.13
C LEU A 209 10.60 -5.39 -7.61
N ARG A 210 9.66 -5.12 -8.51
CA ARG A 210 9.90 -5.09 -9.95
C ARG A 210 9.59 -3.71 -10.49
N LEU A 211 10.58 -3.10 -11.14
CA LEU A 211 10.41 -1.88 -11.91
C LEU A 211 10.25 -2.27 -13.38
N VAL A 212 9.10 -1.97 -13.93
CA VAL A 212 8.71 -2.39 -15.29
C VAL A 212 8.48 -1.19 -16.18
N GLU A 213 8.77 -1.35 -17.45
CA GLU A 213 8.56 -0.30 -18.46
C GLU A 213 7.10 -0.30 -18.88
N THR A 214 6.49 0.89 -18.93
CA THR A 214 5.26 1.13 -19.67
C THR A 214 5.66 1.46 -21.11
N LYS A 215 5.25 0.63 -22.07
CA LYS A 215 5.47 1.02 -23.47
C LYS A 215 4.61 2.25 -23.77
N PRO A 216 5.12 3.23 -24.55
CA PRO A 216 4.30 4.31 -25.06
C PRO A 216 3.08 3.74 -25.79
N ASN A 217 1.87 4.13 -25.37
CA ASN A 217 0.57 3.63 -25.83
C ASN A 217 0.12 2.26 -25.30
N ASP A 218 0.94 1.51 -24.57
CA ASP A 218 0.49 0.29 -23.91
C ASP A 218 -0.05 0.63 -22.53
N LYS A 219 -1.37 0.59 -22.39
CA LYS A 219 -2.08 0.87 -21.14
C LYS A 219 -2.03 -0.30 -20.16
N ALA A 220 -1.10 -1.23 -20.32
CA ALA A 220 -1.02 -2.41 -19.48
C ALA A 220 0.36 -2.67 -18.91
N ILE A 221 0.36 -3.27 -17.71
CA ILE A 221 1.54 -3.74 -17.01
C ILE A 221 1.53 -5.25 -17.00
N GLU A 222 2.61 -5.87 -17.48
CA GLU A 222 2.74 -7.33 -17.52
C GLU A 222 3.80 -7.84 -16.57
N VAL A 223 3.44 -8.85 -15.79
CA VAL A 223 4.33 -9.50 -14.83
C VAL A 223 4.07 -11.01 -14.81
N ASP A 224 5.12 -11.81 -15.00
CA ASP A 224 5.04 -13.28 -15.06
C ASP A 224 3.95 -13.81 -16.02
N GLY A 225 3.76 -13.13 -17.16
CA GLY A 225 2.71 -13.46 -18.12
C GLY A 225 1.31 -13.03 -17.69
N ILE A 226 1.14 -12.22 -16.66
CA ILE A 226 -0.15 -11.65 -16.25
C ILE A 226 -0.15 -10.17 -16.56
N ARG A 227 -1.03 -9.75 -17.46
CA ARG A 227 -1.17 -8.37 -17.94
C ARG A 227 -2.35 -7.69 -17.25
N PHE A 228 -2.10 -6.55 -16.60
CA PHE A 228 -3.08 -5.74 -15.88
C PHE A 228 -3.29 -4.41 -16.61
N GLU A 229 -4.54 -4.07 -16.91
CA GLU A 229 -4.91 -2.84 -17.62
C GLU A 229 -6.04 -2.14 -16.87
N THR A 230 -5.86 -0.86 -16.54
CA THR A 230 -6.97 -0.02 -16.07
C THR A 230 -7.88 0.27 -17.27
N THR A 231 -9.16 -0.08 -17.18
CA THR A 231 -10.12 0.12 -18.27
C THR A 231 -11.13 1.20 -17.93
N LEU A 232 -11.42 2.03 -18.93
CA LEU A 232 -12.47 3.05 -18.88
C LEU A 232 -13.06 3.14 -20.30
N PRO A 233 -14.15 2.39 -20.60
CA PRO A 233 -14.74 2.35 -21.95
C PRO A 233 -15.18 3.72 -22.46
N GLU A 234 -15.66 4.58 -21.55
CA GLU A 234 -16.07 5.96 -21.85
C GLU A 234 -15.17 6.93 -21.09
N THR A 235 -14.28 7.64 -21.80
CA THR A 235 -13.36 8.60 -21.17
C THR A 235 -14.05 9.90 -20.79
N VAL A 236 -15.18 10.24 -21.42
CA VAL A 236 -15.96 11.44 -21.15
C VAL A 236 -17.26 11.07 -20.45
N ILE A 237 -17.35 11.39 -19.17
CA ILE A 237 -18.52 11.10 -18.36
C ILE A 237 -19.46 12.29 -18.43
N ARG A 238 -20.66 12.08 -18.98
CA ARG A 238 -21.69 13.12 -18.97
C ARG A 238 -22.20 13.32 -17.55
N LEU A 239 -21.95 14.49 -16.99
CA LEU A 239 -22.50 14.86 -15.69
C LEU A 239 -24.04 14.78 -15.73
N PRO A 240 -24.68 14.22 -14.70
CA PRO A 240 -26.12 14.32 -14.59
C PRO A 240 -26.52 15.80 -14.56
N LYS A 241 -27.74 16.12 -15.03
CA LYS A 241 -28.34 17.45 -14.79
C LYS A 241 -28.27 17.74 -13.28
N LYS A 242 -28.24 19.03 -12.89
CA LYS A 242 -28.10 19.49 -11.48
C LYS A 242 -29.31 19.14 -10.59
N ASP A 243 -29.84 17.93 -10.73
CA ASP A 243 -30.88 17.36 -9.92
C ASP A 243 -30.23 16.62 -8.75
N ASN A 244 -30.66 17.01 -7.56
CA ASN A 244 -29.95 16.76 -6.31
C ASN A 244 -29.83 15.27 -5.99
N GLY A 245 -28.64 14.70 -6.22
CA GLY A 245 -28.30 13.35 -5.77
C GLY A 245 -28.57 12.23 -6.76
N ILE A 246 -28.83 12.53 -8.04
CA ILE A 246 -28.81 11.49 -9.07
C ILE A 246 -27.39 10.91 -9.16
N GLU A 247 -27.32 9.59 -9.06
CA GLU A 247 -26.07 8.84 -9.24
C GLU A 247 -25.95 8.42 -10.71
N THR A 248 -24.83 8.74 -11.34
CA THR A 248 -24.49 8.26 -12.68
C THR A 248 -23.46 7.13 -12.56
N SER A 249 -23.77 5.98 -13.15
CA SER A 249 -22.82 4.86 -13.21
C SER A 249 -21.60 5.25 -14.06
N VAL A 250 -20.40 4.93 -13.60
CA VAL A 250 -19.15 5.15 -14.32
C VAL A 250 -18.48 3.80 -14.56
N PRO A 251 -18.25 3.35 -15.80
CA PRO A 251 -17.68 2.03 -16.08
C PRO A 251 -16.16 2.02 -15.86
N ILE A 252 -15.71 2.22 -14.62
CA ILE A 252 -14.30 2.07 -14.23
C ILE A 252 -14.04 0.59 -13.96
N GLY A 253 -13.00 0.03 -14.57
CA GLY A 253 -12.68 -1.38 -14.41
C GLY A 253 -11.20 -1.70 -14.52
N ILE A 254 -10.91 -2.98 -14.32
CA ILE A 254 -9.61 -3.58 -14.59
C ILE A 254 -9.81 -4.76 -15.54
N ARG A 255 -8.93 -4.87 -16.53
CA ARG A 255 -8.78 -6.04 -17.39
C ARG A 255 -7.53 -6.79 -16.96
N ILE A 256 -7.67 -8.09 -16.73
CA ILE A 256 -6.54 -8.97 -16.42
C ILE A 256 -6.47 -10.05 -17.50
N THR A 257 -5.37 -10.09 -18.24
CA THR A 257 -5.11 -11.10 -19.28
C THR A 257 -4.04 -12.07 -18.79
N ASN A 258 -4.36 -13.37 -18.81
CA ASN A 258 -3.43 -14.41 -18.42
C ASN A 258 -2.71 -14.97 -19.65
N ASN A 259 -1.53 -14.45 -19.96
CA ASN A 259 -0.61 -14.95 -20.98
C ASN A 259 0.32 -16.07 -20.46
N SER A 260 0.24 -16.41 -19.17
CA SER A 260 1.07 -17.48 -18.59
C SER A 260 0.58 -18.87 -19.02
N ASN A 261 1.36 -19.90 -18.69
CA ASN A 261 0.99 -21.30 -18.94
C ASN A 261 0.17 -21.94 -17.82
N THR A 262 -0.29 -21.16 -16.84
CA THR A 262 -1.00 -21.65 -15.66
C THR A 262 -2.24 -20.81 -15.42
N ASP A 263 -3.37 -21.45 -15.11
CA ASP A 263 -4.59 -20.74 -14.73
C ASP A 263 -4.47 -20.11 -13.34
N PHE A 264 -4.99 -18.89 -13.19
CA PHE A 264 -4.97 -18.16 -11.92
C PHE A 264 -6.36 -17.67 -11.53
N TYR A 265 -6.64 -17.75 -10.24
CA TYR A 265 -7.79 -17.08 -9.64
C TYR A 265 -7.39 -15.67 -9.21
N PHE A 266 -8.29 -14.71 -9.43
CA PHE A 266 -8.16 -13.33 -8.98
C PHE A 266 -9.30 -13.02 -8.01
N ASN A 267 -8.92 -12.53 -6.83
CA ASN A 267 -9.85 -12.06 -5.82
C ASN A 267 -10.09 -10.55 -5.98
N PHE A 268 -11.35 -10.12 -6.02
CA PHE A 268 -11.79 -8.72 -6.11
C PHE A 268 -12.44 -8.19 -4.83
N TYR A 269 -12.46 -8.98 -3.76
CA TYR A 269 -12.89 -8.54 -2.43
C TYR A 269 -11.77 -7.73 -1.75
N ASN A 270 -11.94 -6.40 -1.70
CA ASN A 270 -11.00 -5.44 -1.09
C ASN A 270 -9.57 -5.52 -1.66
N THR A 271 -9.44 -5.72 -2.97
CA THR A 271 -8.13 -5.82 -3.63
C THR A 271 -7.88 -4.71 -4.64
N LEU A 272 -8.91 -4.02 -5.12
CA LEU A 272 -8.77 -2.88 -6.04
C LEU A 272 -8.75 -1.57 -5.27
N ILE A 273 -7.66 -0.84 -5.44
CA ILE A 273 -7.43 0.46 -4.81
C ILE A 273 -7.35 1.50 -5.92
N PRO A 274 -8.34 2.40 -6.06
CA PRO A 274 -8.31 3.46 -7.05
C PRO A 274 -7.39 4.59 -6.59
N GLU A 275 -6.83 5.29 -7.55
CA GLU A 275 -6.10 6.53 -7.35
C GLU A 275 -6.51 7.53 -8.43
N LEU A 276 -6.73 8.77 -8.02
CA LEU A 276 -7.14 9.85 -8.89
C LEU A 276 -6.11 10.98 -8.76
N ILE A 277 -5.60 11.46 -9.89
CA ILE A 277 -4.50 12.40 -9.97
C ILE A 277 -4.95 13.59 -10.81
N THR A 278 -4.63 14.81 -10.39
CA THR A 278 -4.93 16.02 -11.16
C THR A 278 -3.99 16.15 -12.36
N LEU A 279 -4.28 17.06 -13.30
CA LEU A 279 -3.36 17.38 -14.40
C LEU A 279 -1.97 17.87 -13.93
N ASN A 280 -1.90 18.39 -12.70
CA ASN A 280 -0.65 18.86 -12.09
C ASN A 280 0.13 17.74 -11.38
N GLY A 281 -0.33 16.49 -11.46
CA GLY A 281 0.29 15.35 -10.79
C GLY A 281 -0.07 15.21 -9.31
N GLU A 282 -0.98 16.04 -8.78
CA GLU A 282 -1.38 15.96 -7.38
C GLU A 282 -2.35 14.78 -7.16
N ILE A 283 -2.01 13.89 -6.23
CA ILE A 283 -2.89 12.78 -5.84
C ILE A 283 -4.06 13.34 -5.02
N ILE A 284 -5.28 13.07 -5.46
CA ILE A 284 -6.49 13.46 -4.75
C ILE A 284 -6.68 12.51 -3.57
N LYS A 285 -6.85 13.11 -2.39
CA LYS A 285 -7.17 12.38 -1.17
C LYS A 285 -8.47 11.58 -1.36
N LYS A 286 -8.36 10.28 -1.18
CA LYS A 286 -9.50 9.37 -1.09
C LYS A 286 -9.79 9.02 0.36
N ASP A 287 -11.06 8.87 0.67
CA ASP A 287 -11.54 8.28 1.92
C ASP A 287 -11.94 6.83 1.64
N TYR A 288 -11.84 5.97 2.65
CA TYR A 288 -12.31 4.59 2.59
C TYR A 288 -13.28 4.34 3.74
N THR A 289 -14.43 3.78 3.41
CA THR A 289 -15.44 3.40 4.40
C THR A 289 -15.88 1.98 4.12
N SER A 290 -15.88 1.12 5.13
CA SER A 290 -16.39 -0.24 5.07
C SER A 290 -17.03 -0.59 6.40
N ASP A 291 -18.14 -1.32 6.36
CA ASP A 291 -18.74 -1.92 7.54
C ASP A 291 -18.14 -3.31 7.86
N PHE A 292 -17.34 -3.87 6.94
CA PHE A 292 -16.77 -5.22 7.00
C PHE A 292 -17.81 -6.33 7.26
N LEU A 293 -19.10 -6.05 7.01
CA LEU A 293 -20.19 -7.00 7.23
C LEU A 293 -20.43 -7.88 6.02
N LYS A 294 -20.11 -7.38 4.81
CA LYS A 294 -20.23 -8.18 3.59
C LYS A 294 -19.16 -9.26 3.60
N ARG A 295 -19.58 -10.52 3.53
CA ARG A 295 -18.65 -11.65 3.32
C ARG A 295 -18.22 -11.73 1.86
N MET A 296 -17.02 -12.27 1.62
CA MET A 296 -16.52 -12.62 0.29
C MET A 296 -17.46 -13.66 -0.35
N LEU A 297 -17.86 -13.41 -1.60
CA LEU A 297 -18.76 -14.25 -2.39
C LEU A 297 -18.00 -14.93 -3.54
N LEU A 298 -18.59 -15.98 -4.10
CA LEU A 298 -18.03 -16.69 -5.25
C LEU A 298 -17.84 -15.76 -6.45
N SER A 299 -18.73 -14.78 -6.63
CA SER A 299 -18.63 -13.76 -7.69
C SER A 299 -17.45 -12.81 -7.53
N ASP A 300 -16.83 -12.74 -6.34
CA ASP A 300 -15.65 -11.91 -6.10
C ASP A 300 -14.37 -12.64 -6.56
N ILE A 301 -14.44 -13.94 -6.89
CA ILE A 301 -13.32 -14.75 -7.36
C ILE A 301 -13.52 -15.08 -8.84
N LEU A 302 -12.66 -14.55 -9.70
CA LEU A 302 -12.70 -14.82 -11.14
C LEU A 302 -11.50 -15.65 -11.57
N LEU A 303 -11.73 -16.62 -12.47
CA LEU A 303 -10.69 -17.45 -13.06
C LEU A 303 -10.23 -16.83 -14.39
N ALA A 304 -8.95 -16.49 -14.50
CA ALA A 304 -8.33 -16.17 -15.77
C ALA A 304 -7.64 -17.42 -16.32
N VAL A 305 -8.26 -18.05 -17.32
CA VAL A 305 -7.70 -19.21 -18.03
C VAL A 305 -6.54 -18.74 -18.93
N GLN A 306 -5.56 -19.60 -19.17
CA GLN A 306 -4.48 -19.34 -20.14
C GLN A 306 -5.01 -18.78 -21.48
N GLY A 307 -4.40 -17.69 -21.93
CA GLY A 307 -4.72 -16.97 -23.16
C GLY A 307 -6.04 -16.18 -23.11
N LYS A 308 -6.69 -16.08 -21.94
CA LYS A 308 -7.97 -15.37 -21.77
C LYS A 308 -7.83 -14.14 -20.89
N SER A 309 -8.76 -13.20 -21.11
CA SER A 309 -8.91 -12.00 -20.29
C SER A 309 -10.16 -12.09 -19.44
N ILE A 310 -10.09 -11.53 -18.25
CA ILE A 310 -11.25 -11.23 -17.40
C ILE A 310 -11.37 -9.72 -17.27
N ASP A 311 -12.60 -9.23 -17.32
CA ASP A 311 -12.93 -7.84 -17.06
C ASP A 311 -13.70 -7.76 -15.74
N PHE A 312 -13.29 -6.85 -14.87
CA PHE A 312 -13.99 -6.58 -13.61
C PHE A 312 -14.25 -5.10 -13.45
N PHE A 313 -15.53 -4.74 -13.32
CA PHE A 313 -15.98 -3.36 -13.14
C PHE A 313 -16.60 -3.23 -11.75
N PRO A 314 -15.87 -2.70 -10.73
CA PRO A 314 -16.50 -2.36 -9.47
C PRO A 314 -17.65 -1.37 -9.72
N ASN A 315 -18.70 -1.46 -8.91
CA ASN A 315 -19.79 -0.50 -8.97
C ASN A 315 -19.26 0.90 -8.63
N ALA A 316 -19.03 1.71 -9.65
CA ALA A 316 -18.53 3.06 -9.53
C ALA A 316 -19.62 4.07 -9.93
N LYS A 317 -19.75 5.12 -9.13
CA LYS A 317 -20.83 6.09 -9.26
C LYS A 317 -20.32 7.50 -9.05
N LEU A 318 -20.75 8.40 -9.93
CA LEU A 318 -20.53 9.83 -9.82
C LEU A 318 -21.80 10.48 -9.28
N LEU A 319 -21.66 11.30 -8.24
CA LEU A 319 -22.74 12.04 -7.63
C LEU A 319 -22.47 13.54 -7.74
N CYS A 320 -23.48 14.29 -8.18
CA CYS A 320 -23.46 15.74 -8.15
C CYS A 320 -24.09 16.26 -6.84
N LYS A 321 -23.33 16.98 -6.02
CA LYS A 321 -23.83 17.61 -4.79
C LYS A 321 -24.48 18.96 -5.10
N LYS A 322 -25.36 19.43 -4.20
CA LYS A 322 -26.08 20.71 -4.32
C LYS A 322 -25.18 21.93 -4.61
N ASN A 323 -23.93 21.90 -4.15
CA ASN A 323 -22.95 22.98 -4.36
C ASN A 323 -22.14 22.83 -5.67
N GLY A 324 -22.58 21.98 -6.59
CA GLY A 324 -21.89 21.71 -7.86
C GLY A 324 -20.60 20.89 -7.72
N LYS A 325 -20.26 20.43 -6.51
CA LYS A 325 -19.11 19.54 -6.30
C LYS A 325 -19.47 18.11 -6.64
N LEU A 326 -18.54 17.41 -7.26
CA LEU A 326 -18.68 16.01 -7.61
C LEU A 326 -18.13 15.11 -6.49
N LYS A 327 -18.71 13.92 -6.36
CA LYS A 327 -18.19 12.82 -5.55
C LYS A 327 -18.14 11.57 -6.42
N LEU A 328 -16.94 11.01 -6.58
CA LEU A 328 -16.77 9.70 -7.19
C LEU A 328 -16.69 8.66 -6.07
N LYS A 329 -17.53 7.63 -6.16
CA LYS A 329 -17.48 6.44 -5.31
C LYS A 329 -17.11 5.23 -6.15
N ILE A 330 -16.28 4.34 -5.62
CA ILE A 330 -15.91 3.08 -6.27
C ILE A 330 -16.01 1.98 -5.23
N ALA A 331 -16.87 0.99 -5.48
CA ALA A 331 -17.05 -0.14 -4.55
C ALA A 331 -15.72 -0.89 -4.33
N ALA A 332 -15.38 -1.14 -3.06
CA ALA A 332 -14.18 -1.89 -2.68
C ALA A 332 -14.39 -3.42 -2.72
N GLY A 333 -15.62 -3.88 -2.87
CA GLY A 333 -15.99 -5.31 -2.93
C GLY A 333 -16.35 -5.93 -1.58
N ASP A 334 -15.94 -5.32 -0.47
CA ASP A 334 -16.16 -5.78 0.91
C ASP A 334 -17.33 -5.11 1.64
N GLY A 335 -18.26 -4.54 0.88
CA GLY A 335 -19.36 -3.74 1.40
C GLY A 335 -19.00 -2.26 1.56
N GLY A 336 -17.71 -1.93 1.45
CA GLY A 336 -17.22 -0.57 1.47
C GLY A 336 -17.14 0.13 0.11
N ASP A 337 -16.81 1.41 0.17
CA ASP A 337 -16.47 2.23 -0.99
C ASP A 337 -15.21 3.07 -0.73
N TRP A 338 -14.43 3.25 -1.79
CA TRP A 338 -13.48 4.33 -1.93
C TRP A 338 -14.24 5.57 -2.38
N SER A 339 -13.96 6.72 -1.77
CA SER A 339 -14.62 7.97 -2.17
C SER A 339 -13.66 9.13 -2.35
N PHE A 340 -13.85 9.85 -3.45
CA PHE A 340 -13.15 11.09 -3.77
C PHE A 340 -14.16 12.22 -3.64
N ASN A 341 -13.95 13.09 -2.66
CA ASN A 341 -14.87 14.19 -2.35
C ASN A 341 -14.38 15.50 -2.95
N ASN A 342 -15.32 16.41 -3.22
CA ASN A 342 -15.02 17.78 -3.67
C ASN A 342 -14.32 17.85 -5.05
N LEU A 343 -14.60 16.88 -5.92
CA LEU A 343 -14.11 16.91 -7.30
C LEU A 343 -14.78 18.06 -8.07
N LYS A 344 -14.07 18.62 -9.03
CA LYS A 344 -14.57 19.62 -9.98
C LYS A 344 -14.78 18.94 -11.33
N ALA A 345 -15.57 19.54 -12.21
CA ALA A 345 -15.55 19.15 -13.62
C ALA A 345 -14.15 19.41 -14.20
N GLY A 346 -13.67 18.51 -15.06
CA GLY A 346 -12.34 18.58 -15.64
C GLY A 346 -11.70 17.21 -15.82
N ARG A 347 -10.48 17.24 -16.35
CA ARG A 347 -9.68 16.04 -16.62
C ARG A 347 -8.90 15.60 -15.40
N TYR A 348 -8.93 14.30 -15.15
CA TYR A 348 -8.15 13.61 -14.14
C TYR A 348 -7.45 12.40 -14.75
N TRP A 349 -6.37 11.95 -14.12
CA TRP A 349 -5.79 10.64 -14.38
C TRP A 349 -6.27 9.65 -13.34
N LEU A 350 -6.82 8.54 -13.79
CA LEU A 350 -7.30 7.44 -12.96
C LEU A 350 -6.34 6.25 -13.12
N ARG A 351 -6.04 5.59 -12.01
CA ARG A 351 -5.32 4.31 -11.97
C ARG A 351 -5.98 3.37 -10.99
N LEU A 352 -6.00 2.08 -11.31
CA LEU A 352 -6.35 1.03 -10.37
C LEU A 352 -5.11 0.23 -9.99
N THR A 353 -4.95 0.00 -8.69
CA THR A 353 -3.95 -0.92 -8.15
C THR A 353 -4.64 -2.23 -7.78
N TYR A 354 -4.19 -3.34 -8.34
CA TYR A 354 -4.58 -4.68 -7.87
C TYR A 354 -3.63 -5.12 -6.76
N LYS A 355 -4.15 -5.44 -5.59
CA LYS A 355 -3.38 -5.91 -4.44
C LYS A 355 -4.05 -7.13 -3.81
N ASN A 356 -3.44 -8.30 -3.96
CA ASN A 356 -3.86 -9.52 -3.29
C ASN A 356 -2.71 -10.15 -2.49
N LYS A 357 -3.01 -10.59 -1.28
CA LYS A 357 -2.02 -11.09 -0.31
C LYS A 357 -1.96 -12.60 -0.20
N SER A 358 -3.04 -13.29 -0.56
CA SER A 358 -3.17 -14.72 -0.29
C SER A 358 -3.06 -15.52 -1.57
N VAL A 359 -2.36 -16.65 -1.50
CA VAL A 359 -2.35 -17.67 -2.56
C VAL A 359 -3.56 -18.62 -2.49
N GLU A 360 -4.30 -18.55 -1.38
CA GLU A 360 -5.53 -19.30 -1.14
C GLU A 360 -6.55 -18.45 -0.39
N THR A 361 -7.84 -18.71 -0.58
CA THR A 361 -8.91 -18.07 0.18
C THR A 361 -10.09 -19.01 0.36
N ARG A 362 -10.88 -18.78 1.42
CA ARG A 362 -12.09 -19.52 1.72
C ARG A 362 -13.29 -18.64 1.41
N VAL A 363 -14.19 -19.14 0.59
CA VAL A 363 -15.40 -18.43 0.16
C VAL A 363 -16.62 -19.25 0.56
N GLU A 364 -17.64 -18.58 1.08
CA GLU A 364 -18.92 -19.20 1.39
C GLU A 364 -19.78 -19.24 0.13
N ASP A 365 -20.08 -20.44 -0.35
CA ASP A 365 -21.10 -20.67 -1.37
C ASP A 365 -22.45 -20.77 -0.68
N ARG A 366 -23.23 -19.68 -0.74
CA ARG A 366 -24.55 -19.58 -0.09
C ARG A 366 -25.56 -20.57 -0.66
N ASN A 367 -25.46 -20.89 -1.95
CA ASN A 367 -26.39 -21.80 -2.60
C ASN A 367 -26.13 -23.24 -2.16
N ALA A 368 -24.87 -23.64 -2.10
CA ALA A 368 -24.47 -24.97 -1.65
C ALA A 368 -24.27 -25.08 -0.12
N LYS A 369 -24.43 -23.99 0.63
CA LYS A 369 -24.17 -23.89 2.08
C LYS A 369 -22.84 -24.51 2.51
N LYS A 370 -21.78 -24.31 1.72
CA LYS A 370 -20.45 -24.88 1.94
C LYS A 370 -19.35 -23.84 1.80
N ILE A 371 -18.22 -24.11 2.45
CA ILE A 371 -17.00 -23.33 2.27
C ILE A 371 -16.17 -23.96 1.15
N ILE A 372 -15.85 -23.16 0.14
CA ILE A 372 -14.98 -23.56 -0.97
C ILE A 372 -13.59 -22.96 -0.71
N LEU A 373 -12.55 -23.80 -0.77
CA LEU A 373 -11.16 -23.36 -0.71
C LEU A 373 -10.65 -23.14 -2.13
N PHE A 374 -10.41 -21.89 -2.49
CA PHE A 374 -9.70 -21.54 -3.71
C PHE A 374 -8.20 -21.56 -3.42
N LYS A 375 -7.45 -22.28 -4.27
CA LYS A 375 -5.99 -22.29 -4.29
C LYS A 375 -5.53 -21.62 -5.59
N LYS A 376 -4.23 -21.30 -5.69
CA LYS A 376 -3.64 -20.64 -6.88
C LYS A 376 -4.22 -19.25 -7.16
N LEU A 377 -4.49 -18.49 -6.10
CA LEU A 377 -4.75 -17.06 -6.28
C LEU A 377 -3.46 -16.36 -6.70
N TRP A 378 -3.55 -15.47 -7.67
CA TRP A 378 -2.44 -14.60 -8.03
C TRP A 378 -2.13 -13.65 -6.87
N ARG A 379 -0.88 -13.62 -6.40
CA ARG A 379 -0.47 -12.87 -5.22
C ARG A 379 0.55 -11.79 -5.58
N GLY A 380 0.28 -10.56 -5.18
CA GLY A 380 1.17 -9.42 -5.40
C GLY A 380 0.40 -8.10 -5.39
N MET A 381 1.13 -7.03 -5.68
CA MET A 381 0.59 -5.71 -5.93
C MET A 381 1.09 -5.21 -7.28
N VAL A 382 0.16 -4.86 -8.17
CA VAL A 382 0.46 -4.24 -9.46
C VAL A 382 -0.28 -2.94 -9.55
N LEU A 383 0.47 -1.87 -9.80
CA LEU A 383 -0.10 -0.58 -10.12
C LEU A 383 -0.39 -0.58 -11.62
N GLY A 384 -1.67 -0.47 -11.99
CA GLY A 384 -2.07 -0.41 -13.39
C GLY A 384 -1.62 0.90 -14.05
N SER A 385 -1.88 1.01 -15.35
CA SER A 385 -1.58 2.23 -16.10
C SER A 385 -2.59 3.34 -15.80
N LEU A 386 -2.19 4.57 -16.13
CA LEU A 386 -3.04 5.75 -16.03
C LEU A 386 -3.99 5.83 -17.23
N VAL A 387 -5.24 6.19 -16.96
CA VAL A 387 -6.25 6.49 -17.98
C VAL A 387 -6.86 7.85 -17.71
N ALA A 388 -7.10 8.62 -18.78
CA ALA A 388 -7.77 9.92 -18.64
C ALA A 388 -9.25 9.72 -18.33
N LEU A 389 -9.74 10.43 -17.31
CA LEU A 389 -11.12 10.52 -16.90
C LEU A 389 -11.56 11.98 -17.00
N ASP A 390 -12.41 12.29 -17.96
CA ASP A 390 -13.01 13.61 -18.15
C ASP A 390 -14.38 13.65 -17.44
N LEU A 391 -14.46 14.42 -16.35
CA LEU A 391 -15.67 14.64 -15.54
C LEU A 391 -16.41 15.91 -15.93
#